data_AF-A0AAN6J8L2-F1
#
_entry.id   AF-A0AAN6J8L2-F1
#
_cell.length_a   1.000
_cell.length_b   1.000
_cell.length_c   1.000
_cell.angle_alpha   90.00
_cell.angle_beta   90.00
_cell.angle_gamma   90.00
#
_symmetry.space_group_name_H-M   'P 1'
#
loop_
_entity.id
_entity.type
_entity.pdbx_description
1 polymer ?
#
loop_
_entity_poly.entity_id
_entity_poly.type
_entity_poly.pdbx_seq_one_letter_code
_entity_poly.pdbx_strand_id
1 'polypeptide(L)'
;MAGRHRYTSDQLNQYFDRISLPTRHRTLNISNLSSPDKLTYLNLLQKHQLAKVPWVNLTQHYSWHRTINVHPAHLFTKIVLFPGRGGYCMEANHFFHTVLLSLGFDVYMAGARIHRGEGMYGGWTHVVNLVTIDGTKYLLDGGFGPQGPSRPLAVREGEVGIQVAPAEMRVVSEAIPQMLDRTQRVWVYQHRYEEGKEWVPMYCFTELEFIETDIVAMNFAPWLNPQTFFTHKVVAVRFTTDREPDECPGSPGEEALEGEIDGSLTLNQSVLKWRRRGRKVVEVQFLNDEERQNALEQYFGIVLAEEDRQAIKGTAAEVGGKGMGND
;
A
#
# COMPACT_ATOMS: atom_id res chain seq x y z
N MET A 1 5.90 9.76 -29.29
CA MET A 1 5.76 8.84 -28.15
C MET A 1 4.67 9.39 -27.25
N ALA A 2 3.67 8.61 -26.86
CA ALA A 2 2.66 9.08 -25.92
C ALA A 2 3.36 9.42 -24.59
N GLY A 3 3.26 10.67 -24.13
CA GLY A 3 3.91 11.09 -22.88
C GLY A 3 3.21 10.48 -21.68
N ARG A 4 3.97 9.84 -20.77
CA ARG A 4 3.46 9.40 -19.47
C ARG A 4 3.21 10.61 -18.57
N HIS A 5 2.18 10.56 -17.73
CA HIS A 5 1.92 11.65 -16.79
C HIS A 5 3.09 11.82 -15.82
N ARG A 6 3.48 13.07 -15.55
CA ARG A 6 4.53 13.43 -14.60
C ARG A 6 4.06 14.60 -13.76
N TYR A 7 4.40 14.58 -12.48
CA TYR A 7 4.18 15.68 -11.57
C TYR A 7 5.22 16.77 -11.77
N THR A 8 4.79 18.02 -11.63
CA THR A 8 5.67 19.19 -11.65
C THR A 8 6.52 19.25 -10.38
N SER A 9 7.56 20.11 -10.38
CA SER A 9 8.35 20.35 -9.17
C SER A 9 7.52 20.86 -8.00
N ASP A 10 6.51 21.69 -8.25
CA ASP A 10 5.60 22.19 -7.20
C ASP A 10 4.73 21.08 -6.62
N GLN A 11 4.25 20.17 -7.48
CA GLN A 11 3.51 18.99 -7.02
C GLN A 11 4.41 18.05 -6.21
N LEU A 12 5.66 17.84 -6.64
CA LEU A 12 6.62 17.03 -5.89
C LEU A 12 6.96 17.64 -4.52
N ASN A 13 7.07 18.96 -4.43
CA ASN A 13 7.26 19.64 -3.13
C ASN A 13 6.06 19.44 -2.20
N GLN A 14 4.83 19.58 -2.71
CA GLN A 14 3.62 19.29 -1.93
C GLN A 14 3.55 17.82 -1.52
N TYR A 15 3.98 16.90 -2.37
CA TYR A 15 4.11 15.50 -2.02
C TYR A 15 5.12 15.29 -0.87
N PHE A 16 6.29 15.92 -0.93
CA PHE A 16 7.28 15.85 0.15
C PHE A 16 6.72 16.38 1.47
N ASP A 17 5.94 17.45 1.44
CA ASP A 17 5.22 17.95 2.62
C ASP A 17 4.20 16.91 3.13
N ARG A 18 3.41 16.31 2.22
CA ARG A 18 2.39 15.29 2.54
C ARG A 18 2.97 14.06 3.24
N ILE A 19 4.16 13.62 2.85
CA ILE A 19 4.85 12.49 3.46
C ILE A 19 5.80 12.92 4.60
N SER A 20 5.79 14.20 4.97
CA SER A 20 6.64 14.77 6.02
C SER A 20 8.13 14.46 5.80
N LEU A 21 8.59 14.58 4.55
CA LEU A 21 10.00 14.41 4.19
C LEU A 21 10.77 15.71 4.51
N PRO A 22 11.80 15.66 5.38
CA PRO A 22 12.58 16.84 5.73
C PRO A 22 13.20 17.53 4.52
N THR A 23 13.23 18.87 4.50
CA THR A 23 13.78 19.65 3.37
C THR A 23 15.20 19.24 2.99
N ARG A 24 16.04 18.90 3.97
CA ARG A 24 17.43 18.43 3.78
C ARG A 24 17.55 17.12 2.98
N HIS A 25 16.48 16.32 2.90
CA HIS A 25 16.46 15.05 2.17
C HIS A 25 15.77 15.16 0.81
N ARG A 26 15.17 16.31 0.47
CA ARG A 26 14.39 16.46 -0.77
C ARG A 26 15.32 16.53 -1.98
N THR A 27 15.01 15.72 -2.99
CA THR A 27 15.67 15.75 -4.30
C THR A 27 14.59 15.73 -5.37
N LEU A 28 14.58 16.72 -6.27
CA LEU A 28 13.59 16.78 -7.37
C LEU A 28 14.01 16.00 -8.61
N ASN A 29 15.28 15.59 -8.68
CA ASN A 29 15.81 14.77 -9.78
C ASN A 29 16.98 13.92 -9.30
N ILE A 30 16.88 12.60 -9.48
CA ILE A 30 17.87 11.62 -9.03
C ILE A 30 19.07 11.45 -9.96
N SER A 31 19.15 12.18 -11.08
CA SER A 31 20.20 12.03 -12.10
C SER A 31 21.62 12.21 -11.55
N ASN A 32 21.79 13.07 -10.54
CA ASN A 32 23.09 13.41 -9.96
C ASN A 32 23.50 12.49 -8.80
N LEU A 33 22.63 11.56 -8.40
CA LEU A 33 22.90 10.62 -7.32
C LEU A 33 23.69 9.42 -7.83
N SER A 34 24.60 8.90 -7.00
CA SER A 34 25.23 7.60 -7.26
C SER A 34 24.21 6.46 -7.15
N SER A 35 24.49 5.27 -7.69
CA SER A 35 23.59 4.12 -7.57
C SER A 35 23.26 3.76 -6.10
N PRO A 36 24.22 3.72 -5.15
CA PRO A 36 23.92 3.55 -3.74
C PRO A 36 23.04 4.65 -3.14
N ASP A 37 23.25 5.91 -3.53
CA ASP A 37 22.45 7.04 -3.04
C ASP A 37 21.02 6.99 -3.59
N LYS A 38 20.84 6.55 -4.85
CA LYS A 38 19.51 6.30 -5.42
C LYS A 38 18.74 5.25 -4.65
N LEU A 39 19.38 4.15 -4.27
CA LEU A 39 18.74 3.09 -3.48
C LEU A 39 18.41 3.58 -2.06
N THR A 40 19.31 4.35 -1.45
CA THR A 40 19.08 4.97 -0.14
C THR A 40 17.88 5.92 -0.18
N TYR A 41 17.81 6.77 -1.22
CA TYR A 41 16.71 7.70 -1.41
C TYR A 41 15.39 6.99 -1.72
N LEU A 42 15.43 5.92 -2.53
CA LEU A 42 14.27 5.08 -2.84
C LEU A 42 13.69 4.42 -1.57
N ASN A 43 14.56 3.90 -0.70
CA ASN A 43 14.16 3.34 0.59
C ASN A 43 13.54 4.41 1.49
N LEU A 44 14.15 5.60 1.56
CA LEU A 44 13.62 6.72 2.33
C LEU A 44 12.21 7.11 1.85
N LEU A 45 12.02 7.27 0.54
CA LEU A 45 10.71 7.58 -0.04
C LEU A 45 9.67 6.51 0.27
N GLN A 46 10.02 5.23 0.13
CA GLN A 46 9.10 4.13 0.46
C GLN A 46 8.72 4.13 1.94
N LYS A 47 9.67 4.35 2.86
CA LYS A 47 9.40 4.46 4.30
C LYS A 47 8.38 5.56 4.60
N HIS A 48 8.63 6.76 4.10
CA HIS A 48 7.73 7.90 4.31
C HIS A 48 6.36 7.67 3.66
N GLN A 49 6.31 7.12 2.45
CA GLN A 49 5.07 6.76 1.76
C GLN A 49 4.23 5.76 2.57
N LEU A 50 4.84 4.65 3.03
CA LEU A 50 4.18 3.59 3.79
C LEU A 50 3.62 4.05 5.15
N ALA A 51 4.28 5.03 5.77
CA ALA A 51 3.88 5.55 7.07
C ALA A 51 2.83 6.68 6.98
N LYS A 52 2.87 7.50 5.92
CA LYS A 52 2.01 8.69 5.78
C LYS A 52 0.84 8.54 4.82
N VAL A 53 0.95 7.70 3.81
CA VAL A 53 -0.12 7.45 2.84
C VAL A 53 -0.71 6.08 3.14
N PRO A 54 -1.81 6.02 3.91
CA PRO A 54 -2.35 4.74 4.33
C PRO A 54 -2.96 4.01 3.11
N TRP A 55 -2.79 2.70 3.09
CA TRP A 55 -3.56 1.86 2.19
C TRP A 55 -4.99 1.78 2.73
N VAL A 56 -5.98 2.24 1.96
CA VAL A 56 -7.37 2.28 2.42
C VAL A 56 -8.37 2.11 1.28
N ASN A 57 -9.55 1.55 1.55
CA ASN A 57 -10.65 1.49 0.59
C ASN A 57 -11.83 2.41 0.93
N LEU A 58 -11.58 3.51 1.65
CA LEU A 58 -12.65 4.37 2.19
C LEU A 58 -13.54 5.01 1.12
N THR A 59 -13.04 5.31 -0.07
CA THR A 59 -13.89 5.86 -1.14
C THR A 59 -15.01 4.90 -1.54
N GLN A 60 -14.82 3.58 -1.39
CA GLN A 60 -15.89 2.60 -1.67
C GLN A 60 -16.99 2.61 -0.60
N HIS A 61 -16.71 3.14 0.59
CA HIS A 61 -17.47 2.92 1.82
C HIS A 61 -18.05 4.19 2.43
N TYR A 62 -17.27 5.27 2.38
CA TYR A 62 -17.54 6.58 2.99
C TYR A 62 -17.58 7.70 1.94
N SER A 63 -17.98 7.40 0.71
CA SER A 63 -18.21 8.43 -0.31
C SER A 63 -19.46 8.09 -1.09
N TRP A 64 -20.37 9.05 -1.24
CA TRP A 64 -21.66 8.85 -1.91
C TRP A 64 -21.53 8.38 -3.36
N HIS A 65 -20.52 8.86 -4.07
CA HIS A 65 -20.27 8.51 -5.47
C HIS A 65 -19.62 7.13 -5.66
N ARG A 66 -18.98 6.56 -4.61
CA ARG A 66 -18.28 5.27 -4.60
C ARG A 66 -17.44 4.98 -5.85
N THR A 67 -16.86 6.01 -6.45
CA THR A 67 -16.14 5.91 -7.72
C THR A 67 -14.66 5.95 -7.46
N ILE A 68 -13.94 4.94 -7.93
CA ILE A 68 -12.49 4.84 -7.76
C ILE A 68 -11.81 5.27 -9.04
N ASN A 69 -11.16 6.44 -9.00
CA ASN A 69 -10.45 7.01 -10.13
C ASN A 69 -8.94 6.87 -9.93
N VAL A 70 -8.31 6.08 -10.80
CA VAL A 70 -6.87 5.79 -10.75
C VAL A 70 -6.04 6.69 -11.67
N HIS A 71 -6.61 7.76 -12.23
CA HIS A 71 -5.87 8.69 -13.08
C HIS A 71 -4.85 9.49 -12.24
N PRO A 72 -3.58 9.62 -12.68
CA PRO A 72 -2.52 10.27 -11.90
C PRO A 72 -2.87 11.66 -11.36
N ALA A 73 -3.47 12.53 -12.19
CA ALA A 73 -3.88 13.86 -11.74
C ALA A 73 -4.92 13.82 -10.59
N HIS A 74 -5.86 12.87 -10.64
CA HIS A 74 -6.84 12.69 -9.56
C HIS A 74 -6.18 12.13 -8.31
N LEU A 75 -5.28 11.16 -8.46
CA LEU A 75 -4.54 10.56 -7.36
C LEU A 75 -3.72 11.61 -6.60
N PHE A 76 -3.08 12.55 -7.30
CA PHE A 76 -2.42 13.68 -6.67
C PHE A 76 -3.38 14.50 -5.82
N THR A 77 -4.49 14.96 -6.41
CA THR A 77 -5.50 15.72 -5.67
C THR A 77 -6.00 14.96 -4.45
N LYS A 78 -6.35 13.67 -4.61
CA LYS A 78 -6.85 12.81 -3.54
C LYS A 78 -5.84 12.63 -2.41
N ILE A 79 -4.62 12.23 -2.73
CA ILE A 79 -3.64 11.77 -1.74
C ILE A 79 -2.86 12.94 -1.13
N VAL A 80 -2.54 13.97 -1.91
CA VAL A 80 -1.68 15.08 -1.49
C VAL A 80 -2.49 16.25 -0.93
N LEU A 81 -3.59 16.64 -1.60
CA LEU A 81 -4.33 17.85 -1.23
C LEU A 81 -5.38 17.62 -0.12
N PHE A 82 -5.78 16.37 0.12
CA PHE A 82 -6.69 16.03 1.22
C PHE A 82 -5.95 15.27 2.33
N PRO A 83 -5.76 15.88 3.51
CA PRO A 83 -5.04 15.26 4.62
C PRO A 83 -5.59 13.88 5.01
N GLY A 84 -4.69 12.98 5.40
CA GLY A 84 -5.02 11.62 5.85
C GLY A 84 -5.45 10.66 4.74
N ARG A 85 -5.90 11.14 3.58
CA ARG A 85 -6.37 10.28 2.49
C ARG A 85 -5.23 9.43 1.91
N GLY A 86 -5.63 8.28 1.39
CA GLY A 86 -4.79 7.33 0.68
C GLY A 86 -5.64 6.58 -0.35
N GLY A 87 -5.32 5.32 -0.61
CA GLY A 87 -6.08 4.50 -1.54
C GLY A 87 -5.64 3.05 -1.50
N TYR A 88 -6.39 2.17 -2.17
CA TYR A 88 -6.02 0.76 -2.22
C TYR A 88 -4.89 0.52 -3.25
N CYS A 89 -4.58 -0.73 -3.58
CA CYS A 89 -3.41 -1.11 -4.37
C CYS A 89 -3.25 -0.31 -5.67
N MET A 90 -4.31 -0.18 -6.48
CA MET A 90 -4.24 0.51 -7.76
C MET A 90 -3.96 2.00 -7.59
N GLU A 91 -4.52 2.64 -6.57
CA GLU A 91 -4.35 4.06 -6.31
C GLU A 91 -2.98 4.35 -5.69
N ALA A 92 -2.61 3.61 -4.63
CA ALA A 92 -1.38 3.83 -3.88
C ALA A 92 -0.13 3.58 -4.74
N ASN A 93 -0.10 2.46 -5.48
CA ASN A 93 1.07 2.10 -6.28
C ASN A 93 1.14 2.89 -7.59
N HIS A 94 0.01 3.28 -8.21
CA HIS A 94 0.05 4.15 -9.39
C HIS A 94 0.42 5.60 -9.03
N PHE A 95 -0.03 6.09 -7.88
CA PHE A 95 0.41 7.38 -7.36
C PHE A 95 1.93 7.38 -7.13
N PHE A 96 2.43 6.37 -6.41
CA PHE A 96 3.85 6.27 -6.10
C PHE A 96 4.69 6.03 -7.37
N HIS A 97 4.19 5.25 -8.33
CA HIS A 97 4.78 5.12 -9.67
C HIS A 97 5.02 6.49 -10.31
N THR A 98 3.98 7.32 -10.34
CA THR A 98 4.02 8.65 -10.97
C THR A 98 5.02 9.57 -10.25
N VAL A 99 5.09 9.51 -8.92
CA VAL A 99 6.12 10.21 -8.13
C VAL A 99 7.52 9.76 -8.56
N LEU A 100 7.81 8.45 -8.50
CA LEU A 100 9.13 7.90 -8.83
C LEU A 100 9.54 8.22 -10.27
N LEU A 101 8.61 8.08 -11.21
CA LEU A 101 8.83 8.43 -12.61
C LEU A 101 9.21 9.91 -12.73
N SER A 102 8.47 10.80 -12.06
CA SER A 102 8.70 12.26 -12.09
C SER A 102 10.05 12.66 -11.48
N LEU A 103 10.54 11.93 -10.47
CA LEU A 103 11.85 12.12 -9.87
C LEU A 103 13.01 11.60 -10.73
N GLY A 104 12.70 10.89 -11.83
CA GLY A 104 13.69 10.40 -12.79
C GLY A 104 14.16 8.97 -12.55
N PHE A 105 13.49 8.19 -11.70
CA PHE A 105 13.75 6.76 -11.59
C PHE A 105 13.37 6.03 -12.88
N ASP A 106 14.16 5.02 -13.23
CA ASP A 106 13.77 4.02 -14.23
C ASP A 106 12.78 3.05 -13.57
N VAL A 107 11.49 3.29 -13.80
CA VAL A 107 10.40 2.61 -13.11
C VAL A 107 9.26 2.27 -14.05
N TYR A 108 8.68 1.11 -13.85
CA TYR A 108 7.44 0.70 -14.49
C TYR A 108 6.55 -0.08 -13.53
N MET A 109 5.26 -0.15 -13.85
CA MET A 109 4.29 -0.94 -13.09
C MET A 109 4.21 -2.35 -13.70
N ALA A 110 4.02 -3.35 -12.85
CA ALA A 110 3.73 -4.71 -13.27
C ALA A 110 2.48 -5.22 -12.57
N GLY A 111 1.65 -5.98 -13.29
CA GLY A 111 0.54 -6.68 -12.68
C GLY A 111 1.02 -7.74 -11.68
N ALA A 112 0.16 -8.05 -10.72
CA ALA A 112 0.35 -9.13 -9.77
C ALA A 112 -0.96 -9.90 -9.51
N ARG A 113 -0.81 -11.18 -9.17
CA ARG A 113 -1.90 -12.08 -8.77
C ARG A 113 -1.79 -12.37 -7.29
N ILE A 114 -2.85 -12.08 -6.54
CA ILE A 114 -2.90 -12.36 -5.11
C ILE A 114 -3.02 -13.86 -4.87
N HIS A 115 -2.23 -14.39 -3.94
CA HIS A 115 -2.39 -15.75 -3.45
C HIS A 115 -3.68 -15.88 -2.63
N ARG A 116 -4.50 -16.87 -2.94
CA ARG A 116 -5.85 -17.08 -2.37
C ARG A 116 -5.90 -18.17 -1.30
N GLY A 117 -4.75 -18.76 -0.94
CA GLY A 117 -4.68 -19.96 -0.13
C GLY A 117 -4.62 -21.22 -1.01
N GLU A 118 -4.27 -22.35 -0.39
CA GLU A 118 -4.23 -23.67 -1.04
C GLU A 118 -3.37 -23.72 -2.33
N GLY A 119 -2.37 -22.83 -2.43
CA GLY A 119 -1.49 -22.74 -3.60
C GLY A 119 -2.13 -22.06 -4.82
N MET A 120 -3.34 -21.52 -4.72
CA MET A 120 -4.03 -20.88 -5.83
C MET A 120 -3.77 -19.38 -5.91
N TYR A 121 -3.67 -18.87 -7.13
CA TYR A 121 -3.52 -17.43 -7.43
C TYR A 121 -4.74 -16.87 -8.16
N GLY A 122 -5.11 -15.62 -7.89
CA GLY A 122 -6.20 -14.93 -8.58
C GLY A 122 -5.86 -14.45 -10.01
N GLY A 123 -6.75 -13.60 -10.53
CA GLY A 123 -6.47 -12.77 -11.71
C GLY A 123 -5.47 -11.64 -11.40
N TRP A 124 -5.17 -10.82 -12.42
CA TRP A 124 -4.40 -9.59 -12.26
C TRP A 124 -5.26 -8.55 -11.51
N THR A 125 -5.17 -8.56 -10.18
CA THR A 125 -5.97 -7.69 -9.31
C THR A 125 -5.12 -6.89 -8.32
N HIS A 126 -3.80 -6.89 -8.54
CA HIS A 126 -2.83 -6.11 -7.78
C HIS A 126 -1.77 -5.57 -8.74
N VAL A 127 -1.09 -4.50 -8.36
CA VAL A 127 -0.03 -3.86 -9.15
C VAL A 127 1.14 -3.57 -8.24
N VAL A 128 2.36 -3.72 -8.75
CA VAL A 128 3.61 -3.40 -8.05
C VAL A 128 4.47 -2.47 -8.89
N ASN A 129 5.45 -1.82 -8.27
CA ASN A 129 6.45 -1.01 -8.96
C ASN A 129 7.78 -1.75 -9.04
N LEU A 130 8.40 -1.73 -10.22
CA LEU A 130 9.75 -2.27 -10.44
C LEU A 130 10.67 -1.11 -10.83
N VAL A 131 11.67 -0.85 -9.99
CA VAL A 131 12.68 0.20 -10.21
C VAL A 131 14.01 -0.44 -10.56
N THR A 132 14.66 0.02 -11.63
CA THR A 132 16.00 -0.45 -12.00
C THR A 132 17.08 0.54 -11.53
N ILE A 133 18.04 0.05 -10.76
CA ILE A 133 19.23 0.79 -10.33
C ILE A 133 20.45 -0.10 -10.60
N ASP A 134 21.38 0.39 -11.42
CA ASP A 134 22.63 -0.32 -11.77
C ASP A 134 22.39 -1.77 -12.24
N GLY A 135 21.40 -1.94 -13.13
CA GLY A 135 21.01 -3.24 -13.68
C GLY A 135 20.23 -4.15 -12.72
N THR A 136 20.13 -3.82 -11.43
CA THR A 136 19.32 -4.56 -10.46
C THR A 136 17.91 -4.00 -10.39
N LYS A 137 16.89 -4.87 -10.47
CA LYS A 137 15.49 -4.51 -10.24
C LYS A 137 15.15 -4.61 -8.77
N TYR A 138 14.39 -3.64 -8.29
CA TYR A 138 13.86 -3.58 -6.94
C TYR A 138 12.33 -3.56 -6.99
N LEU A 139 11.71 -4.45 -6.23
CA LEU A 139 10.28 -4.50 -5.98
C LEU A 139 9.91 -3.47 -4.92
N LEU A 140 8.96 -2.59 -5.26
CA LEU A 140 8.28 -1.71 -4.32
C LEU A 140 6.79 -1.94 -4.39
N ASP A 141 6.16 -2.00 -3.23
CA ASP A 141 4.73 -2.21 -3.12
C ASP A 141 4.22 -1.61 -1.80
N GLY A 142 3.59 -0.44 -1.93
CA GLY A 142 2.85 0.21 -0.85
C GLY A 142 1.36 -0.14 -0.83
N GLY A 143 0.96 -1.11 -1.64
CA GLY A 143 -0.43 -1.41 -1.97
C GLY A 143 -0.96 -2.75 -1.44
N PHE A 144 -0.14 -3.57 -0.79
CA PHE A 144 -0.53 -4.93 -0.40
C PHE A 144 -1.14 -5.03 1.00
N GLY A 145 -0.61 -4.27 1.97
CA GLY A 145 -1.00 -4.35 3.39
C GLY A 145 0.19 -4.66 4.31
N PRO A 146 -0.04 -5.16 5.53
CA PRO A 146 0.98 -5.18 6.60
C PRO A 146 2.13 -6.17 6.34
N GLN A 147 1.91 -7.19 5.50
CA GLN A 147 2.95 -8.14 5.07
C GLN A 147 3.66 -7.73 3.77
N GLY A 148 3.31 -6.59 3.18
CA GLY A 148 3.98 -6.10 1.96
C GLY A 148 5.44 -5.71 2.22
N PRO A 149 6.26 -5.55 1.16
CA PRO A 149 7.63 -5.08 1.28
C PRO A 149 7.71 -3.74 2.03
N SER A 150 8.44 -3.72 3.15
CA SER A 150 8.64 -2.51 3.97
C SER A 150 9.74 -1.58 3.43
N ARG A 151 10.51 -2.06 2.46
CA ARG A 151 11.67 -1.41 1.83
C ARG A 151 11.89 -2.00 0.43
N PRO A 152 12.73 -1.38 -0.43
CA PRO A 152 13.00 -1.91 -1.75
C PRO A 152 13.60 -3.31 -1.65
N LEU A 153 12.92 -4.31 -2.22
CA LEU A 153 13.38 -5.69 -2.21
C LEU A 153 14.05 -6.00 -3.55
N ALA A 154 15.33 -6.37 -3.54
CA ALA A 154 16.01 -6.80 -4.77
C ALA A 154 15.28 -8.00 -5.37
N VAL A 155 14.99 -7.94 -6.68
CA VAL A 155 14.37 -9.03 -7.41
C VAL A 155 15.47 -10.05 -7.77
N ARG A 156 15.89 -10.80 -6.75
CA ARG A 156 16.93 -11.83 -6.83
C ARG A 156 16.43 -13.08 -6.11
N GLU A 157 16.57 -14.21 -6.78
CA GLU A 157 16.00 -15.47 -6.31
C GLU A 157 16.57 -15.88 -4.97
N GLY A 158 15.68 -16.03 -3.97
CA GLY A 158 16.01 -16.55 -2.65
C GLY A 158 16.76 -15.58 -1.73
N GLU A 159 17.08 -14.37 -2.17
CA GLU A 159 17.72 -13.36 -1.31
C GLU A 159 16.73 -12.94 -0.20
N VAL A 160 17.14 -13.15 1.05
CA VAL A 160 16.31 -12.86 2.22
C VAL A 160 16.58 -11.43 2.69
N GLY A 161 15.51 -10.65 2.78
CA GLY A 161 15.53 -9.31 3.38
C GLY A 161 14.68 -9.25 4.64
N ILE A 162 15.01 -8.33 5.54
CA ILE A 162 14.14 -8.01 6.67
C ILE A 162 12.91 -7.27 6.14
N GLN A 163 11.71 -7.72 6.54
CA GLN A 163 10.47 -6.97 6.34
C GLN A 163 10.33 -6.00 7.53
N VAL A 164 9.56 -6.37 8.54
CA VAL A 164 9.48 -5.69 9.84
C VAL A 164 9.94 -6.69 10.89
N ALA A 165 11.14 -6.48 11.43
CA ALA A 165 11.78 -7.46 12.31
C ALA A 165 10.82 -7.95 13.42
N PRO A 166 10.73 -9.26 13.68
CA PRO A 166 11.57 -10.33 13.15
C PRO A 166 11.10 -10.91 11.79
N ALA A 167 10.07 -10.34 11.17
CA ALA A 167 9.56 -10.84 9.90
C ALA A 167 10.55 -10.60 8.75
N GLU A 168 10.55 -11.53 7.81
CA GLU A 168 11.43 -11.55 6.66
C GLU A 168 10.62 -11.71 5.38
N MET A 169 11.23 -11.27 4.28
CA MET A 169 10.67 -11.29 2.95
C MET A 169 11.69 -11.78 1.94
N ARG A 170 11.20 -12.37 0.86
CA ARG A 170 12.02 -12.74 -0.30
C ARG A 170 11.17 -12.80 -1.55
N VAL A 171 11.84 -12.92 -2.69
CA VAL A 171 11.21 -13.40 -3.93
C VAL A 171 11.84 -14.71 -4.36
N VAL A 172 11.02 -15.59 -4.94
CA VAL A 172 11.48 -16.80 -5.62
C VAL A 172 10.95 -16.80 -7.04
N SER A 173 11.74 -17.31 -7.99
CA SER A 173 11.23 -17.56 -9.33
C SER A 173 10.55 -18.92 -9.28
N GLU A 174 9.29 -19.06 -9.69
CA GLU A 174 8.64 -20.37 -9.80
C GLU A 174 7.47 -20.39 -10.79
N ALA A 175 7.06 -21.59 -11.20
CA ALA A 175 5.83 -21.78 -11.95
C ALA A 175 4.68 -21.93 -10.95
N ILE A 176 3.63 -21.12 -11.06
CA ILE A 176 2.46 -21.27 -10.15
C ILE A 176 1.65 -22.52 -10.50
N PRO A 177 0.93 -23.13 -9.54
CA PRO A 177 0.23 -24.39 -9.75
C PRO A 177 -0.72 -24.41 -10.94
N GLN A 178 -1.35 -23.28 -11.26
CA GLN A 178 -2.32 -23.18 -12.36
C GLN A 178 -1.70 -23.07 -13.77
N MET A 179 -0.38 -22.90 -13.91
CA MET A 179 0.29 -22.89 -15.21
C MET A 179 0.43 -24.31 -15.76
N LEU A 180 -0.09 -24.55 -16.96
CA LEU A 180 0.11 -25.81 -17.68
C LEU A 180 1.55 -25.94 -18.20
N ASP A 181 2.09 -24.84 -18.71
CA ASP A 181 3.49 -24.75 -19.12
C ASP A 181 4.38 -24.45 -17.90
N ARG A 182 5.06 -25.48 -17.41
CA ARG A 182 5.94 -25.40 -16.22
C ARG A 182 7.28 -24.71 -16.50
N THR A 183 7.58 -24.40 -17.77
CA THR A 183 8.79 -23.64 -18.13
C THR A 183 8.62 -22.14 -17.90
N GLN A 184 7.37 -21.65 -17.88
CA GLN A 184 7.06 -20.27 -17.53
C GLN A 184 7.31 -20.03 -16.05
N ARG A 185 7.95 -18.91 -15.76
CA ARG A 185 8.33 -18.50 -14.41
C ARG A 185 7.74 -17.14 -14.10
N VAL A 186 7.31 -16.99 -12.86
CA VAL A 186 6.93 -15.70 -12.27
C VAL A 186 7.70 -15.51 -10.98
N TRP A 187 7.83 -14.26 -10.56
CA TRP A 187 8.36 -13.96 -9.23
C TRP A 187 7.24 -14.11 -8.20
N VAL A 188 7.49 -14.86 -7.15
CA VAL A 188 6.57 -15.03 -6.02
C VAL A 188 7.16 -14.31 -4.82
N TYR A 189 6.47 -13.26 -4.37
CA TYR A 189 6.79 -12.58 -3.12
C TYR A 189 6.30 -13.44 -1.96
N GLN A 190 7.23 -13.76 -1.06
CA GLN A 190 6.98 -14.59 0.12
C GLN A 190 7.33 -13.84 1.40
N HIS A 191 6.54 -14.06 2.43
CA HIS A 191 6.72 -13.49 3.75
C HIS A 191 6.78 -14.60 4.80
N ARG A 192 7.66 -14.47 5.81
CA ARG A 192 7.62 -15.29 7.02
C ARG A 192 7.67 -14.41 8.27
N TYR A 193 6.95 -14.81 9.31
CA TYR A 193 6.81 -14.00 10.53
C TYR A 193 8.08 -13.93 11.38
N GLU A 194 8.90 -14.98 11.34
CA GLU A 194 10.19 -15.07 12.03
C GLU A 194 11.00 -16.21 11.38
N GLU A 195 12.31 -16.21 11.65
CA GLU A 195 13.21 -17.24 11.17
C GLU A 195 12.76 -18.65 11.61
N GLY A 196 12.92 -19.63 10.73
CA GLY A 196 12.51 -21.02 10.98
C GLY A 196 11.01 -21.30 10.80
N LYS A 197 10.17 -20.27 10.60
CA LYS A 197 8.78 -20.48 10.14
C LYS A 197 8.71 -20.67 8.63
N GLU A 198 7.61 -21.29 8.21
CA GLU A 198 7.32 -21.50 6.80
C GLU A 198 7.14 -20.17 6.06
N TRP A 199 7.64 -20.15 4.83
CA TRP A 199 7.41 -19.06 3.89
C TRP A 199 5.98 -19.12 3.38
N VAL A 200 5.26 -18.00 3.51
CA VAL A 200 3.90 -17.87 3.01
C VAL A 200 3.93 -17.07 1.70
N PRO A 201 3.46 -17.63 0.58
CA PRO A 201 3.29 -16.86 -0.65
C PRO A 201 2.17 -15.84 -0.49
N MET A 202 2.45 -14.62 -0.92
CA MET A 202 1.53 -13.49 -0.77
C MET A 202 0.93 -13.08 -2.13
N TYR A 203 1.78 -12.96 -3.14
CA TYR A 203 1.38 -12.74 -4.53
C TYR A 203 2.51 -13.15 -5.48
N CYS A 204 2.16 -13.32 -6.75
CA CYS A 204 3.13 -13.45 -7.83
C CYS A 204 3.01 -12.31 -8.83
N PHE A 205 4.11 -11.97 -9.50
CA PHE A 205 4.17 -10.91 -10.50
C PHE A 205 5.12 -11.29 -11.64
N THR A 206 4.95 -10.62 -12.77
CA THR A 206 5.86 -10.72 -13.92
C THR A 206 6.68 -9.45 -14.07
N GLU A 207 7.69 -9.48 -14.93
CA GLU A 207 8.40 -8.27 -15.32
C GLU A 207 7.81 -7.57 -16.55
N LEU A 208 6.65 -8.04 -17.05
CA LEU A 208 5.91 -7.39 -18.12
C LEU A 208 5.45 -6.00 -17.66
N GLU A 209 5.73 -4.98 -18.47
CA GLU A 209 5.30 -3.61 -18.21
C GLU A 209 3.79 -3.45 -18.44
N PHE A 210 3.12 -2.88 -17.45
CA PHE A 210 1.71 -2.51 -17.48
C PHE A 210 1.61 -1.00 -17.63
N ILE A 211 0.77 -0.57 -18.57
CA ILE A 211 0.51 0.85 -18.85
C ILE A 211 -0.73 1.33 -18.08
N GLU A 212 -0.96 2.64 -18.08
CA GLU A 212 -2.07 3.25 -17.33
C GLU A 212 -3.44 2.63 -17.66
N THR A 213 -3.67 2.25 -18.92
CA THR A 213 -4.93 1.62 -19.34
C THR A 213 -5.10 0.21 -18.78
N ASP A 214 -4.01 -0.53 -18.52
CA ASP A 214 -4.08 -1.82 -17.84
C ASP A 214 -4.52 -1.61 -16.40
N ILE A 215 -4.00 -0.58 -15.72
CA ILE A 215 -4.39 -0.25 -14.34
C ILE A 215 -5.87 0.13 -14.27
N VAL A 216 -6.35 0.93 -15.22
CA VAL A 216 -7.79 1.27 -15.32
C VAL A 216 -8.64 0.01 -15.51
N ALA A 217 -8.24 -0.90 -16.39
CA ALA A 217 -8.96 -2.16 -16.61
C ALA A 217 -8.95 -3.06 -15.37
N MET A 218 -7.79 -3.20 -14.71
CA MET A 218 -7.64 -4.00 -13.49
C MET A 218 -8.43 -3.43 -12.31
N ASN A 219 -8.62 -2.11 -12.25
CA ASN A 219 -9.32 -1.41 -11.18
C ASN A 219 -10.78 -1.85 -11.03
N PHE A 220 -11.44 -2.26 -12.12
CA PHE A 220 -12.85 -2.67 -12.09
C PHE A 220 -13.10 -3.88 -11.17
N ALA A 221 -12.15 -4.81 -11.05
CA ALA A 221 -12.31 -5.99 -10.20
C ALA A 221 -12.41 -5.64 -8.70
N PRO A 222 -11.40 -5.01 -8.06
CA PRO A 222 -11.52 -4.61 -6.65
C PRO A 222 -12.55 -3.50 -6.43
N TRP A 223 -12.89 -2.71 -7.46
CA TRP A 223 -13.91 -1.67 -7.35
C TRP A 223 -15.35 -2.22 -7.32
N LEU A 224 -15.71 -3.06 -8.30
CA LEU A 224 -17.11 -3.41 -8.57
C LEU A 224 -17.48 -4.87 -8.31
N ASN A 225 -16.52 -5.79 -8.24
CA ASN A 225 -16.86 -7.21 -8.07
C ASN A 225 -17.33 -7.49 -6.64
N PRO A 226 -18.61 -7.87 -6.42
CA PRO A 226 -19.18 -8.07 -5.08
C PRO A 226 -18.58 -9.28 -4.35
N GLN A 227 -17.85 -10.16 -5.04
CA GLN A 227 -17.14 -11.28 -4.42
C GLN A 227 -15.82 -10.87 -3.77
N THR A 228 -15.38 -9.63 -3.96
CA THR A 228 -14.15 -9.14 -3.36
C THR A 228 -14.43 -8.47 -2.02
N PHE A 229 -13.56 -8.70 -1.04
CA PHE A 229 -13.71 -8.08 0.29
C PHE A 229 -13.74 -6.55 0.23
N PHE A 230 -13.14 -5.95 -0.80
CA PHE A 230 -13.13 -4.51 -1.03
C PHE A 230 -14.53 -3.89 -1.03
N THR A 231 -15.53 -4.63 -1.52
CA THR A 231 -16.92 -4.14 -1.67
C THR A 231 -17.76 -4.27 -0.40
N HIS A 232 -17.31 -5.03 0.61
CA HIS A 232 -18.11 -5.34 1.79
C HIS A 232 -17.32 -5.36 3.10
N LYS A 233 -16.05 -4.91 3.10
CA LYS A 233 -15.25 -4.67 4.31
C LYS A 233 -14.50 -3.37 4.20
N VAL A 234 -14.48 -2.59 5.28
CA VAL A 234 -13.58 -1.43 5.42
C VAL A 234 -12.23 -1.91 5.89
N VAL A 235 -11.16 -1.51 5.21
CA VAL A 235 -9.80 -1.87 5.61
C VAL A 235 -8.88 -0.65 5.48
N ALA A 236 -8.02 -0.46 6.48
CA ALA A 236 -6.99 0.58 6.48
C ALA A 236 -5.68 0.04 7.05
N VAL A 237 -4.56 0.36 6.41
CA VAL A 237 -3.23 -0.07 6.82
C VAL A 237 -2.24 1.08 6.68
N ARG A 238 -1.39 1.26 7.69
CA ARG A 238 -0.16 2.06 7.57
C ARG A 238 0.96 1.41 8.37
N PHE A 239 2.19 1.62 7.94
CA PHE A 239 3.35 1.23 8.74
C PHE A 239 3.60 2.26 9.86
N THR A 240 4.22 1.80 10.94
CA THR A 240 4.63 2.62 12.09
C THR A 240 6.14 2.55 12.29
N THR A 241 6.68 3.55 12.98
CA THR A 241 8.09 3.68 13.32
C THR A 241 8.35 3.50 14.81
N ASP A 242 9.60 3.18 15.15
CA ASP A 242 10.05 3.02 16.54
C ASP A 242 9.99 4.29 17.38
N ARG A 243 9.88 5.47 16.76
CA ARG A 243 9.75 6.77 17.42
C ARG A 243 8.30 7.24 17.61
N GLU A 244 7.30 6.47 17.18
CA GLU A 244 5.90 6.77 17.48
C GLU A 244 5.51 6.36 18.92
N PRO A 245 4.66 7.16 19.61
CA PRO A 245 4.27 6.90 20.99
C PRO A 245 3.44 5.62 21.14
N ASP A 246 3.71 4.85 22.20
CA ASP A 246 3.18 3.49 22.41
C ASP A 246 1.66 3.39 22.62
N GLU A 247 0.97 4.49 22.92
CA GLU A 247 -0.48 4.48 23.24
C GLU A 247 -1.36 4.87 22.05
N CYS A 248 -0.97 5.93 21.32
CA CYS A 248 -1.75 6.48 20.23
C CYS A 248 -0.82 7.16 19.21
N PRO A 249 -0.38 6.43 18.17
CA PRO A 249 0.68 6.91 17.30
C PRO A 249 0.24 8.01 16.32
N GLY A 250 -1.07 8.25 16.14
CA GLY A 250 -1.54 9.37 15.31
C GLY A 250 -1.21 9.21 13.83
N SER A 251 -1.24 10.31 13.06
CA SER A 251 -0.46 10.40 11.81
C SER A 251 0.94 10.89 12.17
N PRO A 252 2.02 10.19 11.79
CA PRO A 252 3.36 10.54 12.27
C PRO A 252 3.82 11.90 11.73
N GLY A 253 4.51 12.67 12.57
CA GLY A 253 5.22 13.89 12.18
C GLY A 253 6.65 13.60 11.69
N GLU A 254 7.41 14.66 11.40
CA GLU A 254 8.79 14.55 10.90
C GLU A 254 9.70 13.76 11.86
N GLU A 255 9.68 14.09 13.16
CA GLU A 255 10.53 13.46 14.18
C GLU A 255 10.30 11.95 14.31
N ALA A 256 9.04 11.51 14.21
CA ALA A 256 8.68 10.10 14.24
C ALA A 256 9.27 9.36 13.02
N LEU A 257 9.19 9.96 11.83
CA LEU A 257 9.65 9.34 10.58
C LEU A 257 11.17 9.27 10.42
N GLU A 258 11.93 9.99 11.24
CA GLU A 258 13.36 9.76 11.37
C GLU A 258 13.69 8.39 11.99
N GLY A 259 12.73 7.77 12.68
CA GLY A 259 12.82 6.41 13.17
C GLY A 259 12.74 5.37 12.06
N GLU A 260 12.91 4.10 12.42
CA GLU A 260 12.81 2.97 11.49
C GLU A 260 11.46 2.28 11.61
N ILE A 261 10.97 1.70 10.51
CA ILE A 261 9.73 0.94 10.52
C ILE A 261 9.86 -0.22 11.49
N ASP A 262 8.96 -0.27 12.47
CA ASP A 262 8.94 -1.29 13.51
C ASP A 262 7.62 -2.04 13.60
N GLY A 263 6.62 -1.64 12.81
CA GLY A 263 5.28 -2.15 12.96
C GLY A 263 4.31 -1.71 11.88
N SER A 264 3.05 -2.08 12.09
CA SER A 264 1.92 -1.62 11.28
C SER A 264 0.62 -1.60 12.06
N LEU A 265 -0.21 -0.61 11.75
CA LEU A 265 -1.61 -0.53 12.14
C LEU A 265 -2.47 -1.14 11.04
N THR A 266 -3.41 -1.99 11.43
CA THR A 266 -4.37 -2.62 10.53
C THR A 266 -5.77 -2.52 11.12
N LEU A 267 -6.62 -1.72 10.48
CA LEU A 267 -8.05 -1.75 10.69
C LEU A 267 -8.64 -2.74 9.68
N ASN A 268 -9.36 -3.75 10.16
CA ASN A 268 -10.07 -4.72 9.33
C ASN A 268 -11.51 -4.83 9.84
N GLN A 269 -12.43 -4.26 9.08
CA GLN A 269 -13.86 -4.14 9.35
C GLN A 269 -14.15 -3.46 10.70
N SER A 270 -14.25 -4.23 11.78
CA SER A 270 -14.58 -3.75 13.13
C SER A 270 -13.42 -3.87 14.11
N VAL A 271 -12.23 -4.27 13.65
CA VAL A 271 -11.09 -4.54 14.52
C VAL A 271 -9.88 -3.73 14.10
N LEU A 272 -9.32 -2.96 15.02
CA LEU A 272 -8.01 -2.34 14.87
C LEU A 272 -6.96 -3.19 15.59
N LYS A 273 -5.85 -3.47 14.91
CA LYS A 273 -4.67 -4.13 15.48
C LYS A 273 -3.44 -3.29 15.21
N TRP A 274 -2.61 -3.13 16.23
CA TRP A 274 -1.26 -2.63 16.07
C TRP A 274 -0.28 -3.73 16.41
N ARG A 275 0.63 -4.04 15.48
CA ARG A 275 1.77 -4.91 15.74
C ARG A 275 3.05 -4.12 15.66
N ARG A 276 3.91 -4.27 16.66
CA ARG A 276 5.27 -3.73 16.71
C ARG A 276 6.24 -4.85 17.04
N ARG A 277 7.35 -4.93 16.31
CA ARG A 277 8.46 -5.87 16.58
C ARG A 277 7.98 -7.32 16.71
N GLY A 278 7.09 -7.74 15.80
CA GLY A 278 6.44 -9.07 15.80
C GLY A 278 5.30 -9.26 16.81
N ARG A 279 5.13 -8.37 17.78
CA ARG A 279 4.15 -8.49 18.87
C ARG A 279 2.93 -7.62 18.64
N LYS A 280 1.76 -8.12 19.02
CA LYS A 280 0.53 -7.31 19.05
C LYS A 280 0.56 -6.44 20.30
N VAL A 281 0.49 -5.12 20.12
CA VAL A 281 0.54 -4.14 21.22
C VAL A 281 -0.82 -3.47 21.48
N VAL A 282 -1.64 -3.33 20.44
CA VAL A 282 -3.02 -2.83 20.55
C VAL A 282 -3.97 -3.77 19.80
N GLU A 283 -5.13 -4.04 20.40
CA GLU A 283 -6.28 -4.63 19.74
C GLU A 283 -7.55 -3.95 20.26
N VAL A 284 -8.31 -3.33 19.37
CA VAL A 284 -9.58 -2.66 19.69
C VAL A 284 -10.67 -3.24 18.82
N GLN A 285 -11.77 -3.65 19.44
CA GLN A 285 -12.99 -4.08 18.77
C GLN A 285 -14.01 -2.95 18.83
N PHE A 286 -14.49 -2.52 17.67
CA PHE A 286 -15.53 -1.50 17.55
C PHE A 286 -16.91 -2.16 17.61
N LEU A 287 -17.84 -1.52 18.32
CA LEU A 287 -19.23 -1.94 18.46
C LEU A 287 -20.14 -1.26 17.43
N ASN A 288 -19.71 -0.12 16.90
CA ASN A 288 -20.46 0.67 15.92
C ASN A 288 -19.50 1.45 15.00
N ASP A 289 -20.07 2.10 13.98
CA ASP A 289 -19.29 2.87 13.02
C ASP A 289 -18.76 4.20 13.54
N GLU A 290 -19.38 4.78 14.56
CA GLU A 290 -18.86 6.00 15.17
C GLU A 290 -17.49 5.74 15.82
N GLU A 291 -17.35 4.66 16.59
CA GLU A 291 -16.08 4.22 17.17
C GLU A 291 -15.02 3.95 16.08
N ARG A 292 -15.42 3.27 14.99
CA ARG A 292 -14.53 3.00 13.86
C ARG A 292 -14.06 4.29 13.17
N GLN A 293 -14.96 5.24 12.97
CA GLN A 293 -14.66 6.53 12.34
C GLN A 293 -13.73 7.38 13.22
N ASN A 294 -13.97 7.41 14.53
CA ASN A 294 -13.09 8.07 15.49
C ASN A 294 -11.69 7.43 15.48
N ALA A 295 -11.60 6.09 15.33
CA ALA A 295 -10.32 5.40 15.21
C ALA A 295 -9.59 5.71 13.87
N LEU A 296 -10.30 5.94 12.77
CA LEU A 296 -9.69 6.39 11.51
C LEU A 296 -9.01 7.75 11.69
N GLU A 297 -9.65 8.67 12.39
CA GLU A 297 -9.06 9.97 12.73
C GLU A 297 -7.86 9.80 13.68
N GLN A 298 -8.06 9.09 14.79
CA GLN A 298 -7.06 8.93 15.84
C GLN A 298 -5.79 8.21 15.37
N TYR A 299 -5.91 7.12 14.61
CA TYR A 299 -4.77 6.23 14.29
C TYR A 299 -4.21 6.43 12.88
N PHE A 300 -4.98 7.02 11.96
CA PHE A 300 -4.57 7.22 10.57
C PHE A 300 -4.55 8.70 10.17
N GLY A 301 -5.07 9.61 11.01
CA GLY A 301 -5.23 11.03 10.68
C GLY A 301 -6.29 11.27 9.61
N ILE A 302 -7.25 10.34 9.45
CA ILE A 302 -8.29 10.43 8.42
C ILE A 302 -9.54 11.07 9.02
N VAL A 303 -9.79 12.31 8.62
CA VAL A 303 -11.03 13.03 8.97
C VAL A 303 -12.04 12.86 7.85
N LEU A 304 -13.22 12.32 8.17
CA LEU A 304 -14.33 12.19 7.24
C LEU A 304 -15.26 13.41 7.38
N ALA A 305 -15.74 13.95 6.26
CA ALA A 305 -16.79 14.96 6.28
C ALA A 305 -18.07 14.39 6.88
N GLU A 306 -18.91 15.22 7.51
CA GLU A 306 -20.14 14.73 8.17
C GLU A 306 -21.05 13.98 7.20
N GLU A 307 -21.18 14.45 5.95
CA GLU A 307 -21.95 13.73 4.93
C GLU A 307 -21.34 12.36 4.58
N ASP A 308 -20.02 12.24 4.53
CA ASP A 308 -19.29 11.01 4.18
C ASP A 308 -19.46 9.95 5.28
N ARG A 309 -19.53 10.37 6.56
CA ARG A 309 -19.75 9.46 7.71
C ARG A 309 -21.06 8.69 7.59
N GLN A 310 -22.06 9.28 6.95
CA GLN A 310 -23.39 8.68 6.78
C GLN A 310 -23.46 7.70 5.59
N ALA A 311 -22.52 7.77 4.64
CA ALA A 311 -22.56 6.97 3.42
C ALA A 311 -22.44 5.45 3.67
N ILE A 312 -21.92 5.03 4.81
CA ILE A 312 -21.75 3.61 5.16
C ILE A 312 -23.05 2.94 5.63
N LYS A 313 -24.04 3.72 6.09
CA LYS A 313 -25.27 3.22 6.70
C LYS A 313 -26.06 2.33 5.74
N GLY A 314 -26.55 1.20 6.23
CA GLY A 314 -27.32 0.21 5.47
C GLY A 314 -26.49 -0.63 4.50
N THR A 315 -25.16 -0.48 4.49
CA THR A 315 -24.28 -1.31 3.66
C THR A 315 -23.83 -2.56 4.41
N ALA A 316 -23.37 -3.58 3.68
CA ALA A 316 -22.76 -4.78 4.28
C ALA A 316 -21.50 -4.49 5.11
N ALA A 317 -20.92 -3.29 4.95
CA ALA A 317 -19.72 -2.88 5.66
C ALA A 317 -20.02 -2.04 6.92
N GLU A 318 -21.28 -1.75 7.26
CA GLU A 318 -21.67 -1.07 8.50
C GLU A 318 -21.35 -1.93 9.73
N VAL A 319 -20.72 -1.34 10.75
CA VAL A 319 -20.51 -2.00 12.05
C VAL A 319 -21.67 -1.69 12.98
N GLY A 320 -22.22 -2.72 13.63
CA GLY A 320 -23.31 -2.56 14.59
C GLY A 320 -24.69 -2.33 13.94
N GLY A 321 -24.76 -2.37 12.60
CA GLY A 321 -26.03 -2.37 11.88
C GLY A 321 -26.89 -3.54 12.37
N LYS A 322 -28.04 -3.24 12.96
CA LYS A 322 -29.06 -4.27 13.21
C LYS A 322 -29.32 -4.92 11.86
N GLY A 323 -29.09 -6.23 11.76
CA GLY A 323 -29.57 -6.99 10.61
C GLY A 323 -31.02 -6.57 10.38
N MET A 324 -31.35 -6.16 9.16
CA MET A 324 -32.74 -5.91 8.79
C MET A 324 -33.51 -7.15 9.23
N GLY A 325 -34.27 -7.00 10.30
CA GLY A 325 -35.19 -8.04 10.74
C GLY A 325 -36.07 -8.33 9.54
N ASN A 326 -36.26 -9.61 9.25
CA ASN A 326 -37.36 -10.03 8.41
C ASN A 326 -38.64 -9.50 9.08
N ASP A 327 -39.19 -8.42 8.54
CA ASP A 327 -40.60 -8.07 8.69
C ASP A 327 -41.45 -9.01 7.82
#